data_AF-A0A453B7Y0-F1
#
_entry.id   AF-A0A453B7Y0-F1
#
_cell.length_a   1.000
_cell.length_b   1.000
_cell.length_c   1.000
_cell.angle_alpha   90.00
_cell.angle_beta   90.00
_cell.angle_gamma   90.00
#
_symmetry.space_group_name_H-M   'P 1'
#
loop_
_entity.id
_entity.type
_entity.pdbx_description
1 polymer ?
#
loop_
_entity_poly.entity_id
_entity_poly.type
_entity_poly.pdbx_seq_one_letter_code
_entity_poly.pdbx_strand_id
1 'polypeptide(L)'
;MVKMIGNEPSSELEWDEPLGRVPIFSYGSGHMLNDITSSCWFTYLLVFLTDVGLSPSDAAIVMLSGQLADGFTTIFVGELIDRFGHFKLWHAGGSILVAISFSSVFGSCLPCKLTGTNSSTLETVGYSIFASIFNVGWAVTQVAHMSMVNCMTSNPTSRVALVSCRNAFTMVANLSLYGIALLIFTLMHSVSVLVQYRWIAYTAISIGCCFVVAFLIGTKEPG
;
A
#
# COMPACT_ATOMS: atom_id res chain seq x y z
N MET A 1 -14.58 -65.21 11.89
CA MET A 1 -14.45 -63.86 12.49
C MET A 1 -13.37 -63.11 11.72
N VAL A 2 -13.76 -62.46 10.61
CA VAL A 2 -12.95 -61.45 9.92
C VAL A 2 -13.95 -60.35 9.58
N LYS A 3 -13.96 -59.30 10.40
CA LYS A 3 -14.72 -58.09 10.13
C LYS A 3 -13.92 -57.35 9.06
N MET A 4 -14.44 -57.28 7.84
CA MET A 4 -13.87 -56.41 6.82
C MET A 4 -13.94 -54.97 7.35
N ILE A 5 -12.76 -54.36 7.46
CA ILE A 5 -12.59 -52.95 7.77
C ILE A 5 -13.27 -52.18 6.65
N GLY A 6 -14.26 -51.38 7.03
CA GLY A 6 -15.04 -50.58 6.10
C GLY A 6 -14.17 -49.58 5.36
N ASN A 7 -14.57 -49.31 4.12
CA ASN A 7 -14.19 -48.10 3.37
C ASN A 7 -14.23 -46.88 4.30
N GLU A 8 -13.07 -46.34 4.63
CA GLU A 8 -12.99 -44.91 4.92
C GLU A 8 -13.24 -44.18 3.59
N PRO A 9 -14.23 -43.28 3.50
CA PRO A 9 -14.23 -42.34 2.38
C PRO A 9 -12.99 -41.48 2.57
N SER A 10 -12.11 -41.47 1.57
CA SER A 10 -11.13 -40.41 1.41
C SER A 10 -11.87 -39.09 1.60
N SER A 11 -11.48 -38.30 2.58
CA SER A 11 -11.98 -36.94 2.76
C SER A 11 -11.61 -36.16 1.50
N GLU A 12 -12.51 -36.17 0.51
CA GLU A 12 -12.46 -35.21 -0.58
C GLU A 12 -12.47 -33.83 0.09
N LEU A 13 -11.42 -33.05 -0.13
CA LEU A 13 -11.38 -31.64 0.24
C LEU A 13 -12.63 -30.99 -0.36
N GLU A 14 -13.67 -30.77 0.45
CA GLU A 14 -14.83 -29.99 0.06
C GLU A 14 -14.33 -28.56 -0.18
N TRP A 15 -14.05 -28.25 -1.44
CA TRP A 15 -13.73 -26.90 -1.86
C TRP A 15 -14.98 -26.03 -1.72
N ASP A 16 -14.80 -24.83 -1.18
CA ASP A 16 -15.89 -23.85 -1.11
C ASP A 16 -16.45 -23.60 -2.51
N GLU A 17 -17.75 -23.27 -2.55
CA GLU A 17 -18.36 -22.76 -3.76
C GLU A 17 -17.57 -21.57 -4.33
N PRO A 18 -17.50 -21.45 -5.66
CA PRO A 18 -16.76 -20.37 -6.29
C PRO A 18 -17.29 -19.00 -5.86
N LEU A 19 -16.38 -18.08 -5.55
CA LEU A 19 -16.74 -16.75 -5.06
C LEU A 19 -17.53 -15.97 -6.12
N GLY A 20 -18.56 -15.24 -5.65
CA GLY A 20 -19.27 -14.27 -6.47
C GLY A 20 -18.35 -13.13 -6.94
N ARG A 21 -18.80 -12.39 -7.96
CA ARG A 21 -18.03 -11.26 -8.53
C ARG A 21 -17.78 -10.13 -7.54
N VAL A 22 -18.74 -9.83 -6.66
CA VAL A 22 -18.66 -8.70 -5.72
C VAL A 22 -17.48 -8.84 -4.74
N PRO A 23 -17.31 -9.96 -4.01
CA PRO A 23 -16.12 -10.19 -3.17
C PRO A 23 -14.80 -10.07 -3.91
N ILE A 24 -14.74 -10.54 -5.16
CA ILE A 24 -13.52 -10.49 -5.99
C ILE A 24 -13.15 -9.05 -6.31
N PHE A 25 -14.11 -8.26 -6.77
CA PHE A 25 -13.89 -6.84 -7.07
C PHE A 25 -13.56 -6.04 -5.81
N SER A 26 -14.27 -6.28 -4.70
CA SER A 26 -13.98 -5.61 -3.44
C SER A 26 -12.56 -5.92 -2.98
N TYR A 27 -12.14 -7.19 -2.94
CA TYR A 27 -10.77 -7.58 -2.58
C TYR A 27 -9.72 -6.94 -3.48
N GLY A 28 -9.91 -7.01 -4.81
CA GLY A 28 -8.96 -6.44 -5.77
C GLY A 28 -8.75 -4.94 -5.59
N SER A 29 -9.80 -4.20 -5.23
CA SER A 29 -9.74 -2.75 -5.02
C SER A 29 -8.99 -2.32 -3.74
N GLY A 30 -8.89 -3.20 -2.75
CA GLY A 30 -8.31 -2.87 -1.44
C GLY A 30 -6.83 -2.53 -1.45
N HIS A 31 -6.11 -2.90 -2.50
CA HIS A 31 -4.68 -2.63 -2.64
C HIS A 31 -4.36 -1.33 -3.39
N MET A 32 -5.38 -0.65 -3.93
CA MET A 32 -5.21 0.49 -4.84
C MET A 32 -4.39 1.64 -4.21
N LEU A 33 -4.63 1.98 -2.94
CA LEU A 33 -3.89 3.05 -2.24
C LEU A 33 -2.39 2.76 -2.19
N ASN A 34 -2.02 1.51 -1.84
CA ASN A 34 -0.63 1.08 -1.76
C ASN A 34 0.04 1.11 -3.14
N ASP A 35 -0.68 0.71 -4.19
CA ASP A 35 -0.13 0.65 -5.55
C ASP A 35 0.06 2.04 -6.15
N ILE A 36 -0.91 2.96 -5.97
CA ILE A 36 -0.77 4.35 -6.46
C ILE A 36 0.37 5.07 -5.73
N THR A 37 0.44 4.92 -4.40
CA THR A 37 1.47 5.60 -3.59
C THR A 37 2.86 5.04 -3.83
N SER A 38 3.02 3.72 -3.97
CA SER A 38 4.32 3.10 -4.35
C SER A 38 4.76 3.50 -5.75
N SER A 39 3.82 3.57 -6.72
CA SER A 39 4.11 4.08 -8.05
C SER A 39 4.68 5.49 -8.00
N CYS A 40 4.07 6.37 -7.20
CA CYS A 40 4.52 7.76 -7.02
C CYS A 40 5.85 7.84 -6.26
N TRP A 41 6.02 7.00 -5.24
CA TRP A 41 7.27 6.85 -4.49
C TRP A 41 8.45 6.52 -5.42
N PHE A 42 8.33 5.47 -6.24
CA PHE A 42 9.44 5.04 -7.10
C PHE A 42 9.68 5.95 -8.30
N THR A 43 8.67 6.68 -8.77
CA THR A 43 8.79 7.54 -9.96
C THR A 43 9.18 8.98 -9.64
N TYR A 44 8.62 9.56 -8.58
CA TYR A 44 8.70 11.01 -8.34
C TYR A 44 9.42 11.39 -7.04
N LEU A 45 9.59 10.49 -6.06
CA LEU A 45 10.18 10.87 -4.77
C LEU A 45 11.58 11.46 -4.92
N LEU A 46 12.49 10.78 -5.61
CA LEU A 46 13.88 11.23 -5.73
C LEU A 46 13.97 12.59 -6.42
N VAL A 47 13.20 12.76 -7.50
CA VAL A 47 13.12 14.04 -8.25
C VAL A 47 12.57 15.14 -7.36
N PHE A 48 11.51 14.85 -6.61
CA PHE A 48 10.93 15.79 -5.65
C PHE A 48 11.93 16.21 -4.57
N LEU A 49 12.66 15.26 -3.97
CA LEU A 49 13.66 15.55 -2.93
C LEU A 49 14.82 16.39 -3.47
N THR A 50 15.28 16.11 -4.69
CA THR A 50 16.32 16.94 -5.32
C THR A 50 15.81 18.35 -5.66
N ASP A 51 14.55 18.49 -6.09
CA ASP A 51 13.94 19.79 -6.38
C ASP A 51 13.66 20.62 -5.12
N VAL A 52 13.48 19.96 -3.96
CA VAL A 52 13.42 20.61 -2.64
C VAL A 52 14.78 21.19 -2.25
N GLY A 53 15.88 20.64 -2.78
CA GLY A 53 17.25 21.12 -2.54
C GLY A 53 18.15 20.11 -1.82
N LEU A 54 17.71 18.87 -1.60
CA LEU A 54 18.59 17.82 -1.08
C LEU A 54 19.63 17.41 -2.12
N SER A 55 20.81 17.03 -1.65
CA SER A 55 21.79 16.40 -2.55
C SER A 55 21.25 15.05 -3.05
N PRO A 56 21.64 14.58 -4.24
CA PRO A 56 21.24 13.25 -4.73
C PRO A 56 21.59 12.12 -3.75
N SER A 57 22.72 12.25 -3.03
CA SER A 57 23.13 11.30 -1.99
C SER A 57 22.16 11.29 -0.81
N ASP A 58 21.74 12.46 -0.33
CA ASP A 58 20.79 12.57 0.78
C ASP A 58 19.40 12.04 0.39
N ALA A 59 18.93 12.35 -0.83
CA ALA A 59 17.69 11.80 -1.36
C ALA A 59 17.73 10.27 -1.44
N ALA A 60 18.87 9.70 -1.84
CA ALA A 60 19.07 8.25 -1.85
C ALA A 60 19.05 7.65 -0.43
N ILE A 61 19.61 8.33 0.57
CA ILE A 61 19.53 7.91 1.98
C ILE A 61 18.08 7.86 2.47
N VAL A 62 17.26 8.87 2.13
CA VAL A 62 15.83 8.90 2.45
C VAL A 62 15.10 7.72 1.82
N MET A 63 15.36 7.42 0.55
CA MET A 63 14.74 6.28 -0.11
C MET A 63 15.20 4.95 0.53
N LEU A 64 16.49 4.82 0.84
CA LEU A 64 17.08 3.64 1.46
C LEU A 64 16.51 3.38 2.87
N SER A 65 16.32 4.42 3.68
CA SER A 65 15.74 4.27 5.02
C SER A 65 14.35 3.63 4.95
N GLY A 66 13.58 4.05 3.94
CA GLY A 66 12.29 3.47 3.60
C GLY A 66 12.35 1.98 3.27
N GLN A 67 13.26 1.57 2.38
CA GLN A 67 13.42 0.16 1.99
C GLN A 67 13.85 -0.73 3.15
N LEU A 68 14.73 -0.22 4.02
CA LEU A 68 15.13 -0.95 5.23
C LEU A 68 13.93 -1.12 6.17
N ALA A 69 13.16 -0.06 6.39
CA ALA A 69 11.96 -0.10 7.23
C ALA A 69 10.92 -1.09 6.68
N ASP A 70 10.68 -1.12 5.37
CA ASP A 70 9.81 -2.09 4.70
C ASP A 70 10.25 -3.54 4.97
N GLY A 71 11.54 -3.83 4.75
CA GLY A 71 12.09 -5.18 4.93
C GLY A 71 11.95 -5.69 6.36
N PHE A 72 12.27 -4.85 7.36
CA PHE A 72 12.07 -5.22 8.77
C PHE A 72 10.58 -5.40 9.10
N THR A 73 9.75 -4.43 8.70
CA THR A 73 8.32 -4.43 9.02
C THR A 73 7.62 -5.64 8.44
N THR A 74 7.94 -6.03 7.20
CA THR A 74 7.35 -7.20 6.55
C THR A 74 7.55 -8.48 7.36
N ILE A 75 8.75 -8.69 7.92
CA ILE A 75 9.06 -9.87 8.74
C ILE A 75 8.24 -9.84 10.04
N PHE A 76 8.30 -8.73 10.78
CA PHE A 76 7.62 -8.61 12.07
C PHE A 76 6.09 -8.68 11.93
N VAL A 77 5.54 -7.96 10.95
CA VAL A 77 4.10 -7.90 10.72
C VAL A 77 3.56 -9.22 10.19
N GLY A 78 4.33 -9.96 9.37
CA GLY A 78 3.96 -11.32 8.98
C GLY A 78 3.73 -12.22 10.19
N GLU A 79 4.72 -12.29 11.09
CA GLU A 79 4.61 -13.10 12.31
C GLU A 79 3.47 -12.61 13.23
N LEU A 80 3.28 -11.30 13.37
CA LEU A 80 2.23 -10.74 14.21
C LEU A 80 0.84 -11.02 13.64
N ILE A 81 0.64 -10.88 12.33
CA ILE A 81 -0.63 -11.17 11.66
C ILE A 81 -0.96 -12.66 11.78
N ASP A 82 0.02 -13.54 11.62
CA ASP A 82 -0.19 -14.99 11.77
C ASP A 82 -0.60 -15.37 13.20
N ARG A 83 -0.13 -14.64 14.22
CA ARG A 83 -0.48 -14.87 15.63
C ARG A 83 -1.80 -14.23 16.06
N PHE A 84 -2.06 -12.99 15.61
CA PHE A 84 -3.16 -12.17 16.10
C PHE A 84 -4.37 -12.14 15.16
N GLY A 85 -4.23 -12.57 13.90
CA GLY A 85 -5.29 -12.49 12.90
C GLY A 85 -5.75 -11.06 12.62
N HIS A 86 -7.04 -10.89 12.26
CA HIS A 86 -7.70 -9.59 12.02
C HIS A 86 -7.10 -8.79 10.85
N PHE A 87 -6.96 -9.44 9.68
CA PHE A 87 -6.36 -8.86 8.48
C PHE A 87 -6.92 -7.48 8.10
N LYS A 88 -8.23 -7.24 8.30
CA LYS A 88 -8.86 -5.95 8.01
C LYS A 88 -8.38 -4.82 8.91
N LEU A 89 -8.19 -5.09 10.20
CA LEU A 89 -7.74 -4.08 11.15
C LEU A 89 -6.30 -3.68 10.85
N TRP A 90 -5.44 -4.67 10.57
CA TRP A 90 -4.07 -4.42 10.12
C TRP A 90 -4.03 -3.63 8.81
N HIS A 91 -4.84 -4.03 7.82
CA HIS A 91 -4.95 -3.32 6.54
C HIS A 91 -5.42 -1.87 6.70
N ALA A 92 -6.44 -1.64 7.53
CA ALA A 92 -6.95 -0.30 7.81
C ALA A 92 -5.90 0.57 8.54
N GLY A 93 -5.24 0.00 9.54
CA GLY A 93 -4.17 0.68 10.29
C GLY A 93 -3.00 1.07 9.40
N GLY A 94 -2.53 0.15 8.56
CA GLY A 94 -1.49 0.42 7.57
C GLY A 94 -1.91 1.49 6.55
N SER A 95 -3.15 1.42 6.04
CA SER A 95 -3.68 2.38 5.06
C SER A 95 -3.77 3.80 5.63
N ILE A 96 -4.18 3.95 6.89
CA ILE A 96 -4.19 5.24 7.59
C ILE A 96 -2.77 5.77 7.74
N LEU A 97 -1.83 4.90 8.12
CA LEU A 97 -0.43 5.28 8.28
C LEU A 97 0.16 5.75 6.95
N VAL A 98 -0.14 5.06 5.84
CA VAL A 98 0.23 5.45 4.47
C VAL A 98 -0.34 6.82 4.11
N ALA A 99 -1.64 7.05 4.33
CA ALA A 99 -2.28 8.32 3.97
C ALA A 99 -1.68 9.53 4.71
N ILE A 100 -1.43 9.39 6.02
CA ILE A 100 -0.87 10.46 6.85
C ILE A 100 0.60 10.72 6.52
N SER A 101 1.40 9.65 6.42
CA SER A 101 2.84 9.76 6.17
C SER A 101 3.12 10.29 4.76
N PHE A 102 2.44 9.78 3.74
CA PHE A 102 2.64 10.21 2.35
C PHE A 102 2.25 11.68 2.16
N SER A 103 1.16 12.14 2.81
CA SER A 103 0.80 13.56 2.85
C SER A 103 1.90 14.41 3.52
N SER A 104 2.58 13.86 4.52
CA SER A 104 3.67 14.53 5.23
C SER A 104 4.98 14.56 4.44
N VAL A 105 5.31 13.49 3.68
CA VAL A 105 6.51 13.41 2.82
C VAL A 105 6.46 14.45 1.71
N PHE A 106 5.33 14.59 1.02
CA PHE A 106 5.16 15.61 -0.02
C PHE A 106 4.81 16.99 0.57
N GLY A 107 4.52 17.06 1.86
CA GLY A 107 4.25 18.28 2.60
C GLY A 107 5.44 19.25 2.66
N SER A 108 5.30 20.30 3.46
CA SER A 108 6.47 21.10 3.86
C SER A 108 7.19 20.38 4.99
N CYS A 109 8.52 20.52 5.09
CA CYS A 109 9.29 19.99 6.22
C CYS A 109 8.71 20.49 7.56
N LEU A 110 7.89 19.65 8.22
CA LEU A 110 7.27 19.93 9.51
C LEU A 110 8.33 20.23 10.59
N PRO A 111 9.45 19.47 10.67
CA PRO A 111 10.54 19.76 11.60
C PRO A 111 11.23 21.10 11.32
N CYS A 112 11.41 21.48 10.06
CA CYS A 112 12.05 22.74 9.67
C CYS A 112 11.19 23.95 10.07
N LYS A 113 9.86 23.83 9.96
CA LYS A 113 8.91 24.85 10.45
C LYS A 113 8.88 24.97 11.97
N LEU A 114 9.05 23.87 12.70
CA LEU A 114 9.05 23.86 14.17
C LEU A 114 10.37 24.36 14.77
N THR A 115 11.50 24.08 14.13
CA THR A 115 12.84 24.34 14.67
C THR A 115 13.51 25.61 14.14
N GLY A 116 12.96 26.23 13.08
CA GLY A 116 13.46 27.49 12.52
C GLY A 116 14.89 27.43 11.97
N THR A 117 15.48 26.24 11.85
CA THR A 117 16.85 26.03 11.37
C THR A 117 16.85 25.17 10.11
N ASN A 118 17.36 25.72 9.01
CA ASN A 118 17.47 25.04 7.72
C ASN A 118 18.84 24.37 7.58
N SER A 119 19.05 23.29 8.33
CA SER A 119 20.21 22.42 8.12
C SER A 119 19.83 21.27 7.19
N SER A 120 20.62 21.04 6.15
CA SER A 120 20.42 19.93 5.22
C SER A 120 20.33 18.57 5.93
N THR A 121 21.13 18.38 6.99
CA THR A 121 21.09 17.15 7.80
C THR A 121 19.75 16.98 8.52
N LEU A 122 19.18 18.05 9.06
CA LEU A 122 17.89 17.99 9.75
C LEU A 122 16.75 17.68 8.78
N GLU A 123 16.83 18.23 7.57
CA GLU A 123 15.88 17.98 6.51
C GLU A 123 15.94 16.52 6.01
N THR A 124 17.14 15.99 5.77
CA THR A 124 17.35 14.58 5.41
C THR A 124 16.82 13.64 6.49
N VAL A 125 17.10 13.91 7.77
CA VAL A 125 16.59 13.11 8.89
C VAL A 125 15.07 13.17 8.96
N GLY A 126 14.48 14.37 8.79
CA GLY A 126 13.04 14.56 8.78
C GLY A 126 12.34 13.75 7.68
N TYR A 127 12.81 13.88 6.43
CA TYR A 127 12.28 13.09 5.32
C TYR A 127 12.52 11.59 5.51
N SER A 128 13.67 11.18 6.05
CA SER A 128 13.97 9.76 6.33
C SER A 128 13.00 9.15 7.34
N ILE A 129 12.60 9.89 8.37
CA ILE A 129 11.61 9.42 9.36
C ILE A 129 10.25 9.21 8.69
N PHE A 130 9.75 10.18 7.94
CA PHE A 130 8.46 10.05 7.26
C PHE A 130 8.49 8.98 6.18
N ALA A 131 9.59 8.86 5.44
CA ALA A 131 9.86 7.78 4.50
C ALA A 131 9.78 6.39 5.15
N SER A 132 10.41 6.22 6.31
CA SER A 132 10.36 4.96 7.05
C SER A 132 8.94 4.66 7.54
N ILE A 133 8.22 5.64 8.09
CA ILE A 133 6.83 5.47 8.54
C ILE A 133 5.91 5.11 7.37
N PHE A 134 6.08 5.74 6.21
CA PHE A 134 5.33 5.41 5.00
C PHE A 134 5.54 3.96 4.59
N ASN A 135 6.79 3.51 4.52
CA ASN A 135 7.10 2.14 4.14
C ASN A 135 6.65 1.11 5.18
N VAL A 136 6.67 1.45 6.48
CA VAL A 136 6.04 0.63 7.53
C VAL A 136 4.53 0.46 7.26
N GLY A 137 3.81 1.55 7.00
CA GLY A 137 2.38 1.49 6.70
C GLY A 137 2.07 0.71 5.42
N TRP A 138 2.91 0.89 4.40
CA TRP A 138 2.81 0.18 3.14
C TRP A 138 3.00 -1.33 3.35
N ALA A 139 4.06 -1.74 4.05
CA ALA A 139 4.35 -3.13 4.40
C ALA A 139 3.20 -3.78 5.17
N VAL A 140 2.68 -3.11 6.21
CA VAL A 140 1.55 -3.60 7.01
C VAL A 140 0.34 -3.90 6.13
N THR A 141 0.00 -2.96 5.25
CA THR A 141 -1.15 -3.07 4.34
C THR A 141 -0.95 -4.20 3.33
N GLN A 142 0.26 -4.31 2.75
CA GLN A 142 0.65 -5.33 1.78
C GLN A 142 0.54 -6.73 2.37
N VAL A 143 1.18 -6.97 3.51
CA VAL A 143 1.19 -8.29 4.17
C VAL A 143 -0.24 -8.67 4.57
N ALA A 144 -0.99 -7.77 5.19
CA ALA A 144 -2.37 -8.04 5.60
C ALA A 144 -3.28 -8.39 4.41
N HIS A 145 -3.19 -7.65 3.31
CA HIS A 145 -3.99 -7.89 2.11
C HIS A 145 -3.63 -9.21 1.43
N MET A 146 -2.34 -9.53 1.35
CA MET A 146 -1.85 -10.75 0.70
C MET A 146 -2.17 -12.01 1.50
N SER A 147 -2.06 -11.96 2.82
CA SER A 147 -2.40 -13.11 3.67
C SER A 147 -3.90 -13.40 3.66
N MET A 148 -4.75 -12.38 3.53
CA MET A 148 -6.21 -12.52 3.50
C MET A 148 -6.73 -13.42 2.37
N VAL A 149 -6.04 -13.47 1.22
CA VAL A 149 -6.51 -14.24 0.05
C VAL A 149 -6.68 -15.73 0.33
N ASN A 150 -5.83 -16.28 1.20
CA ASN A 150 -5.83 -17.70 1.53
C ASN A 150 -6.95 -18.06 2.51
N CYS A 151 -7.43 -17.07 3.29
CA CYS A 151 -8.53 -17.23 4.24
C CYS A 151 -9.91 -16.96 3.63
N MET A 152 -9.98 -16.27 2.49
CA MET A 152 -11.25 -15.94 1.83
C MET A 152 -11.86 -17.10 1.05
N THR A 153 -11.06 -18.04 0.59
CA THR A 153 -11.53 -19.19 -0.19
C THR A 153 -10.53 -20.32 -0.18
N SER A 154 -11.03 -21.53 0.07
CA SER A 154 -10.25 -22.75 -0.17
C SER A 154 -10.09 -23.02 -1.67
N ASN A 155 -11.04 -22.61 -2.51
CA ASN A 155 -11.07 -22.93 -3.93
C ASN A 155 -9.92 -22.26 -4.73
N PRO A 156 -9.06 -23.03 -5.41
CA PRO A 156 -7.92 -22.49 -6.14
C PRO A 156 -8.33 -21.59 -7.31
N THR A 157 -9.44 -21.86 -7.99
CA THR A 157 -9.93 -21.02 -9.10
C THR A 157 -10.35 -19.64 -8.62
N SER A 158 -11.07 -19.58 -7.49
CA SER A 158 -11.45 -18.31 -6.85
C SER A 158 -10.22 -17.52 -6.39
N ARG A 159 -9.19 -18.21 -5.84
CA ARG A 159 -7.93 -17.58 -5.45
C ARG A 159 -7.19 -16.96 -6.63
N VAL A 160 -7.12 -17.68 -7.75
CA VAL A 160 -6.53 -17.15 -9.00
C VAL A 160 -7.30 -15.92 -9.47
N ALA A 161 -8.65 -15.94 -9.41
CA ALA A 161 -9.46 -14.79 -9.79
C ALA A 161 -9.23 -13.57 -8.88
N LEU A 162 -9.09 -13.76 -7.56
CA LEU A 162 -8.76 -12.70 -6.60
C LEU A 162 -7.42 -12.05 -6.92
N VAL A 163 -6.37 -12.86 -7.11
CA VAL A 163 -5.02 -12.38 -7.42
C VAL A 163 -4.98 -11.68 -8.79
N SER A 164 -5.67 -12.25 -9.78
CA SER A 164 -5.78 -11.66 -11.12
C SER A 164 -6.48 -10.29 -11.08
N CYS A 165 -7.59 -10.19 -10.36
CA CYS A 165 -8.32 -8.94 -10.18
C CYS A 165 -7.46 -7.87 -9.48
N ARG A 166 -6.75 -8.25 -8.40
CA ARG A 166 -5.77 -7.38 -7.73
C ARG A 166 -4.72 -6.87 -8.71
N ASN A 167 -4.09 -7.75 -9.48
CA ASN A 167 -3.05 -7.35 -10.45
C ASN A 167 -3.61 -6.39 -11.52
N ALA A 168 -4.86 -6.58 -11.96
CA ALA A 168 -5.51 -5.64 -12.87
C ALA A 168 -5.69 -4.26 -12.22
N PHE A 169 -6.13 -4.20 -10.96
CA PHE A 169 -6.20 -2.96 -10.20
C PHE A 169 -4.82 -2.32 -9.99
N THR A 170 -3.76 -3.10 -9.77
CA THR A 170 -2.38 -2.58 -9.72
C THR A 170 -1.97 -1.93 -11.04
N MET A 171 -2.33 -2.50 -12.19
CA MET A 171 -2.06 -1.85 -13.49
C MET A 171 -2.85 -0.54 -13.64
N VAL A 172 -4.11 -0.54 -13.23
CA VAL A 172 -4.96 0.66 -13.23
C VAL A 172 -4.37 1.74 -12.31
N ALA A 173 -3.93 1.38 -11.10
CA ALA A 173 -3.27 2.26 -10.15
C ALA A 173 -2.07 2.98 -10.79
N ASN A 174 -1.13 2.19 -11.33
CA ASN A 174 0.08 2.71 -11.95
C ASN A 174 -0.22 3.63 -13.14
N LEU A 175 -1.13 3.23 -14.03
CA LEU A 175 -1.50 4.05 -15.18
C LEU A 175 -2.24 5.32 -14.77
N SER A 176 -3.11 5.22 -13.75
CA SER A 176 -3.88 6.36 -13.25
C SER A 176 -2.98 7.45 -12.68
N LEU A 177 -1.87 7.08 -12.01
CA LEU A 177 -0.90 8.05 -11.51
C LEU A 177 -0.29 8.87 -12.66
N TYR A 178 0.15 8.22 -13.74
CA TYR A 178 0.70 8.93 -14.90
C TYR A 178 -0.35 9.82 -15.57
N GLY A 179 -1.61 9.37 -15.64
CA GLY A 179 -2.73 10.18 -16.11
C GLY A 179 -2.97 11.42 -15.25
N ILE A 180 -2.97 11.26 -13.93
CA ILE A 180 -3.10 12.37 -12.96
C ILE A 180 -1.92 13.33 -13.11
N ALA A 181 -0.69 12.81 -13.21
CA ALA A 181 0.50 13.62 -13.39
C ALA A 181 0.41 14.45 -14.68
N LEU A 182 0.09 13.83 -15.82
CA LEU A 182 -0.06 14.53 -17.10
C LEU A 182 -1.13 15.63 -17.01
N LEU A 183 -2.28 15.33 -16.38
CA LEU A 183 -3.35 16.30 -16.20
C LEU A 183 -2.89 17.51 -15.37
N ILE A 184 -2.24 17.26 -14.24
CA ILE A 184 -1.72 18.32 -13.35
C ILE A 184 -0.65 19.15 -14.06
N PHE A 185 0.31 18.51 -14.75
CA PHE A 185 1.36 19.22 -15.51
C PHE A 185 0.77 20.09 -16.62
N THR A 186 -0.31 19.64 -17.27
CA THR A 186 -0.97 20.40 -18.35
C THR A 186 -1.78 21.57 -17.80
N LEU A 187 -2.55 21.35 -16.73
CA LEU A 187 -3.43 22.38 -16.17
C LEU A 187 -2.69 23.42 -15.32
N MET A 188 -1.59 23.02 -14.66
CA MET A 188 -0.87 23.86 -13.69
C MET A 188 0.51 24.32 -14.18
N HIS A 189 0.65 24.55 -15.50
CA HIS A 189 1.93 24.94 -16.12
C HIS A 189 2.56 26.22 -15.52
N SER A 190 1.76 27.12 -14.96
CA SER A 190 2.22 28.40 -14.40
C SER A 190 2.65 28.32 -12.93
N VAL A 191 2.52 27.15 -12.29
CA VAL A 191 2.81 26.95 -10.87
C VAL A 191 4.15 26.23 -10.71
N SER A 192 4.86 26.44 -9.60
CA SER A 192 6.13 25.75 -9.34
C SER A 192 5.98 24.22 -9.36
N VAL A 193 6.98 23.54 -9.92
CA VAL A 193 6.99 22.07 -10.09
C VAL A 193 6.77 21.35 -8.75
N LEU A 194 7.32 21.90 -7.66
CA LEU A 194 7.12 21.38 -6.30
C LEU A 194 5.63 21.33 -5.88
N VAL A 195 4.86 22.37 -6.22
CA VAL A 195 3.42 22.41 -5.93
C VAL A 195 2.66 21.44 -6.83
N GLN A 196 3.12 21.24 -8.07
CA GLN A 196 2.54 20.24 -8.97
C GLN A 196 2.71 18.83 -8.42
N TYR A 197 3.91 18.45 -7.94
CA TYR A 197 4.15 17.17 -7.28
C TYR A 197 3.26 16.95 -6.04
N ARG A 198 3.06 18.00 -5.25
CA ARG A 198 2.14 17.97 -4.10
C ARG A 198 0.70 17.65 -4.50
N TRP A 199 0.20 18.29 -5.54
CA TRP A 199 -1.15 18.02 -6.05
C TRP A 199 -1.31 16.62 -6.62
N ILE A 200 -0.28 16.09 -7.30
CA ILE A 200 -0.26 14.70 -7.76
C ILE A 200 -0.39 13.77 -6.55
N ALA A 201 0.44 13.95 -5.52
CA ALA A 201 0.42 13.13 -4.32
C ALA A 201 -0.94 13.20 -3.58
N TYR A 202 -1.49 14.40 -3.35
CA TYR A 202 -2.76 14.56 -2.64
C TYR A 202 -3.96 14.00 -3.41
N THR A 203 -3.98 14.16 -4.73
CA THR A 203 -5.04 13.60 -5.58
C THR A 203 -4.96 12.07 -5.58
N ALA A 204 -3.74 11.52 -5.71
CA ALA A 204 -3.47 10.10 -5.64
C ALA A 204 -3.93 9.46 -4.31
N ILE A 205 -3.59 10.08 -3.17
CA ILE A 205 -4.04 9.61 -1.85
C ILE A 205 -5.56 9.66 -1.77
N SER A 206 -6.18 10.76 -2.19
CA SER A 206 -7.63 10.94 -2.10
C SER A 206 -8.38 9.84 -2.84
N ILE A 207 -7.94 9.54 -4.08
CA ILE A 207 -8.49 8.44 -4.88
C ILE A 207 -8.26 7.09 -4.18
N GLY A 208 -7.02 6.83 -3.74
CA GLY A 208 -6.68 5.59 -3.05
C GLY A 208 -7.50 5.36 -1.77
N CYS A 209 -7.71 6.39 -0.95
CA CYS A 209 -8.52 6.32 0.26
C CYS A 209 -9.98 5.97 -0.05
N CYS A 210 -10.56 6.50 -1.13
CA CYS A 210 -11.91 6.11 -1.55
C CYS A 210 -12.00 4.61 -1.84
N PHE A 211 -11.00 4.03 -2.51
CA PHE A 211 -10.96 2.59 -2.77
C PHE A 211 -10.75 1.75 -1.50
N VAL A 212 -9.93 2.22 -0.56
CA VAL A 212 -9.76 1.55 0.74
C VAL A 212 -11.07 1.53 1.52
N VAL A 213 -11.82 2.64 1.56
CA VAL A 213 -13.13 2.69 2.21
C VAL A 213 -14.11 1.71 1.53
N ALA A 214 -14.13 1.67 0.20
CA ALA A 214 -14.95 0.72 -0.55
C ALA A 214 -14.58 -0.73 -0.23
N PHE A 215 -13.29 -1.05 -0.09
CA PHE A 215 -12.80 -2.36 0.32
C PHE A 215 -13.25 -2.71 1.74
N LEU A 216 -13.08 -1.80 2.71
CA LEU A 216 -13.40 -2.05 4.11
C LEU A 216 -14.91 -2.32 4.31
N ILE A 217 -15.77 -1.62 3.57
CA ILE A 217 -17.23 -1.81 3.58
C ILE A 217 -17.64 -3.05 2.79
N GLY A 218 -17.05 -3.28 1.62
CA GLY A 218 -17.50 -4.30 0.66
C GLY A 218 -17.04 -5.72 0.96
N THR A 219 -15.92 -5.89 1.66
CA THR A 219 -15.43 -7.21 2.07
C THR A 219 -16.08 -7.63 3.39
N LYS A 220 -16.32 -8.93 3.61
CA LYS A 220 -16.64 -9.46 4.95
C LYS A 220 -15.33 -9.95 5.58
N GLU A 221 -15.18 -9.79 6.88
CA GLU A 221 -14.01 -10.33 7.59
C GLU A 221 -14.08 -11.87 7.52
N PRO A 222 -13.03 -12.55 7.02
CA PRO A 222 -12.95 -14.00 7.15
C PRO A 222 -12.75 -14.31 8.63
N GLY A 223 -13.75 -14.98 9.23
CA GLY A 223 -13.72 -15.46 10.62
C GLY A 223 -13.01 -16.79 10.77
#